data_AF-A0A6B3EAG3-F1
#
_entry.id   AF-A0A6B3EAG3-F1
#
_cell.length_a   1.000
_cell.length_b   1.000
_cell.length_c   1.000
_cell.angle_alpha   90.00
_cell.angle_beta   90.00
_cell.angle_gamma   90.00
#
_symmetry.space_group_name_H-M   'P 1'
#
loop_
_entity.id
_entity.type
_entity.pdbx_description
1 polymer ?
#
loop_
_entity_poly.entity_id
_entity_poly.type
_entity_poly.pdbx_seq_one_letter_code
_entity_poly.pdbx_strand_id
1 'polypeptide(L)'
;RMIERQTSSTSQVLLVFAGIALFVGIFIIANTFTMLVAQRTRELALLRAVGASRRQVTRSVLTEAFLVGLVAAVAGGVLGIGVAVLLQTLLKAGGAGLPEGPLVLAPRTVLVSLLIGVGVTMTAAWLPGRRAAKIPPVAAMNSVHATPTVRGLVVRNTLGSLVVALGTVLLFEDDNYVVSAGAGVVMVGVIILTPLLSRPFVAAAEPLLRLFGVAGRLARLNAVRNPRRTASTASA
;
A
#
# COMPACT_ATOMS: atom_id res chain seq x y z
N ARG A 1 14.82 1.86 34.48
CA ARG A 1 15.95 1.54 33.58
C ARG A 1 15.82 0.21 32.83
N MET A 2 15.67 -0.97 33.48
CA MET A 2 15.47 -2.25 32.75
C MET A 2 14.11 -2.30 32.01
N ILE A 3 13.02 -1.91 32.70
CA ILE A 3 11.66 -1.84 32.12
C ILE A 3 11.58 -0.81 30.99
N GLU A 4 12.23 0.36 31.12
CA GLU A 4 12.26 1.37 30.06
C GLU A 4 12.95 0.87 28.78
N ARG A 5 14.05 0.12 28.91
CA ARG A 5 14.75 -0.51 27.77
C ARG A 5 13.93 -1.63 27.11
N GLN A 6 13.22 -2.44 27.91
CA GLN A 6 12.34 -3.48 27.37
C GLN A 6 11.10 -2.88 26.66
N THR A 7 10.50 -1.83 27.24
CA THR A 7 9.37 -1.12 26.63
C THR A 7 9.80 -0.35 25.37
N SER A 8 10.99 0.25 25.34
CA SER A 8 11.49 0.96 24.17
C SER A 8 11.77 0.02 23.00
N SER A 9 12.38 -1.15 23.25
CA SER A 9 12.66 -2.14 22.22
C SER A 9 11.37 -2.71 21.60
N THR A 10 10.39 -3.08 22.44
CA THR A 10 9.08 -3.57 21.95
C THR A 10 8.35 -2.49 21.15
N SER A 11 8.34 -1.25 21.64
CA SER A 11 7.70 -0.13 20.95
C SER A 11 8.35 0.17 19.60
N GLN A 12 9.68 0.05 19.49
CA GLN A 12 10.39 0.23 18.23
C GLN A 12 10.01 -0.83 17.19
N VAL A 13 9.98 -2.10 17.58
CA VAL A 13 9.55 -3.19 16.68
C VAL A 13 8.13 -2.94 16.16
N LEU A 14 7.20 -2.54 17.05
CA LEU A 14 5.83 -2.20 16.65
C LEU A 14 5.76 -1.00 15.70
N LEU A 15 6.61 0.02 15.88
CA LEU A 15 6.69 1.16 14.97
C LEU A 15 7.21 0.77 13.58
N VAL A 16 8.18 -0.15 13.50
CA VAL A 16 8.63 -0.71 12.21
C VAL A 16 7.49 -1.45 11.52
N PHE A 17 6.78 -2.32 12.24
CA PHE A 17 5.60 -3.01 11.69
C PHE A 17 4.51 -2.04 11.24
N ALA A 18 4.25 -0.99 12.02
CA ALA A 18 3.32 0.07 11.62
C ALA A 18 3.77 0.78 10.34
N GLY A 19 5.06 1.05 10.19
CA GLY A 19 5.64 1.61 8.96
C GLY A 19 5.42 0.71 7.74
N ILE A 20 5.61 -0.60 7.90
CA ILE A 20 5.35 -1.58 6.84
C ILE A 20 3.85 -1.64 6.50
N ALA A 21 2.98 -1.69 7.51
CA ALA A 21 1.54 -1.70 7.30
C ALA A 21 1.05 -0.43 6.57
N LEU A 22 1.58 0.74 6.93
CA LEU A 22 1.31 1.99 6.22
C LEU A 22 1.80 1.95 4.78
N PHE A 23 3.00 1.40 4.55
CA PHE A 23 3.53 1.24 3.20
C PHE A 23 2.60 0.36 2.35
N VAL A 24 2.23 -0.82 2.83
CA VAL A 24 1.28 -1.71 2.13
C VAL A 24 -0.06 -1.00 1.90
N GLY A 25 -0.56 -0.29 2.91
CA GLY A 25 -1.77 0.53 2.82
C GLY A 25 -1.70 1.56 1.69
N ILE A 26 -0.58 2.26 1.52
CA ILE A 26 -0.37 3.20 0.40
C ILE A 26 -0.57 2.50 -0.94
N PHE A 27 -0.05 1.28 -1.13
CA PHE A 27 -0.22 0.54 -2.38
C PHE A 27 -1.67 0.15 -2.62
N ILE A 28 -2.34 -0.38 -1.59
CA ILE A 28 -3.76 -0.76 -1.68
C ILE A 28 -4.59 0.46 -2.06
N ILE A 29 -4.42 1.57 -1.33
CA ILE A 29 -5.13 2.82 -1.59
C ILE A 29 -4.84 3.35 -2.99
N ALA A 30 -3.57 3.42 -3.40
CA ALA A 30 -3.18 3.89 -4.72
C ALA A 30 -3.77 3.03 -5.84
N ASN A 31 -3.83 1.71 -5.65
CA ASN A 31 -4.44 0.79 -6.60
C ASN A 31 -5.96 1.02 -6.70
N THR A 32 -6.63 1.15 -5.56
CA THR A 32 -8.08 1.46 -5.50
C THR A 32 -8.38 2.78 -6.20
N PHE A 33 -7.65 3.86 -5.91
CA PHE A 33 -7.84 5.13 -6.59
C PHE A 33 -7.51 5.04 -8.09
N THR A 34 -6.50 4.28 -8.48
CA THR A 34 -6.20 4.04 -9.90
C THR A 34 -7.39 3.38 -10.59
N MET A 35 -8.02 2.39 -9.96
CA MET A 35 -9.20 1.71 -10.49
C MET A 35 -10.42 2.64 -10.56
N LEU A 36 -10.75 3.34 -9.47
CA LEU A 36 -11.90 4.26 -9.40
C LEU A 36 -11.79 5.37 -10.46
N VAL A 37 -10.60 5.94 -10.59
CA VAL A 37 -10.32 6.99 -11.57
C VAL A 37 -10.35 6.44 -13.00
N ALA A 38 -9.87 5.20 -13.23
CA ALA A 38 -9.97 4.55 -14.53
C ALA A 38 -11.44 4.35 -14.96
N GLN A 39 -12.31 3.92 -14.03
CA GLN A 39 -13.74 3.75 -14.28
C GLN A 39 -14.43 5.08 -14.66
N ARG A 40 -14.03 6.20 -14.04
CA ARG A 40 -14.59 7.54 -14.32
C ARG A 40 -13.80 8.35 -15.35
N THR A 41 -12.85 7.76 -16.07
CA THR A 41 -11.97 8.51 -16.98
C THR A 41 -12.75 9.24 -18.09
N ARG A 42 -13.86 8.66 -18.59
CA ARG A 42 -14.72 9.31 -19.58
C ARG A 42 -15.42 10.55 -19.01
N GLU A 43 -15.91 10.50 -17.78
CA GLU A 43 -16.53 11.64 -17.10
C GLU A 43 -15.53 12.78 -16.89
N LEU A 44 -14.32 12.45 -16.39
CA LEU A 44 -13.25 13.43 -16.20
C LEU A 44 -12.80 14.04 -17.54
N ALA A 45 -12.78 13.25 -18.61
CA ALA A 45 -12.49 13.71 -19.96
C ALA A 45 -13.57 14.66 -20.50
N LEU A 46 -14.85 14.37 -20.26
CA LEU A 46 -15.97 15.24 -20.63
C LEU A 46 -15.90 16.57 -19.88
N LEU A 47 -15.63 16.57 -18.58
CA LEU A 47 -15.38 17.80 -17.81
C LEU A 47 -14.26 18.64 -18.44
N ARG A 48 -13.19 18.00 -18.89
CA ARG A 48 -12.09 18.68 -19.59
C ARG A 48 -12.46 19.17 -20.99
N ALA A 49 -13.36 18.49 -21.69
CA ALA A 49 -13.85 18.92 -23.01
C ALA A 49 -14.71 20.19 -22.90
N VAL A 50 -15.45 20.34 -21.80
CA VAL A 50 -16.26 21.54 -21.50
C VAL A 50 -15.42 22.68 -20.89
N GLY A 51 -14.11 22.49 -20.71
CA GLY A 51 -13.18 23.55 -20.32
C GLY A 51 -12.51 23.40 -18.94
N ALA A 52 -12.76 22.30 -18.21
CA ALA A 52 -12.10 22.09 -16.93
C ALA A 52 -10.57 21.95 -17.07
N SER A 53 -9.85 22.68 -16.22
CA SER A 53 -8.40 22.62 -16.16
C SER A 53 -7.90 21.31 -15.53
N ARG A 54 -6.66 20.91 -15.84
CA ARG A 54 -6.02 19.73 -15.22
C ARG A 54 -5.95 19.83 -13.69
N ARG A 55 -5.81 21.05 -13.16
CA ARG A 55 -5.76 21.33 -11.73
C ARG A 55 -7.12 21.09 -11.07
N GLN A 56 -8.23 21.49 -11.71
CA GLN A 56 -9.58 21.22 -11.20
C GLN A 56 -9.89 19.72 -11.15
N VAL A 57 -9.53 18.97 -12.19
CA VAL A 57 -9.69 17.51 -12.19
C VAL A 57 -8.86 16.85 -11.08
N THR A 58 -7.59 17.24 -10.94
CA THR A 58 -6.72 16.69 -9.88
C THR A 58 -7.24 17.05 -8.49
N ARG A 59 -7.72 18.29 -8.29
CA ARG A 59 -8.31 18.73 -7.02
C ARG A 59 -9.57 17.97 -6.68
N SER A 60 -10.46 17.72 -7.65
CA SER A 60 -11.67 16.93 -7.42
C SER A 60 -11.35 15.54 -6.85
N VAL A 61 -10.39 14.83 -7.47
CA VAL A 61 -9.94 13.51 -6.98
C VAL A 61 -9.29 13.61 -5.60
N LEU A 62 -8.48 14.65 -5.34
CA LEU A 62 -7.86 14.85 -4.04
C LEU A 62 -8.87 15.22 -2.94
N THR A 63 -9.95 15.93 -3.28
CA THR A 63 -11.03 16.23 -2.34
C THR A 63 -11.80 14.96 -1.99
N GLU A 64 -12.09 14.09 -2.97
CA GLU A 64 -12.69 12.77 -2.71
C GLU A 64 -11.77 11.94 -1.81
N ALA A 65 -10.46 11.92 -2.11
CA ALA A 65 -9.48 11.22 -1.27
C ALA A 65 -9.34 11.80 0.13
N PHE A 66 -9.47 13.12 0.30
CA PHE A 66 -9.44 13.76 1.61
C PHE A 66 -10.65 13.35 2.45
N LEU A 67 -11.85 13.37 1.88
CA LEU A 67 -13.07 12.97 2.59
C LEU A 67 -13.04 11.49 2.97
N VAL A 68 -12.63 10.62 2.04
CA VAL A 68 -12.45 9.19 2.31
C VAL A 68 -11.37 8.98 3.38
N GLY A 69 -10.24 9.67 3.28
CA GLY A 69 -9.15 9.58 4.24
C GLY A 69 -9.54 10.05 5.64
N LEU A 70 -10.35 11.10 5.74
CA LEU A 70 -10.85 11.61 7.02
C LEU A 70 -11.76 10.58 7.69
N VAL A 71 -12.75 10.07 6.96
CA VAL A 71 -13.67 9.04 7.46
C VAL A 71 -12.91 7.77 7.85
N ALA A 72 -11.99 7.31 7.00
CA ALA A 72 -11.18 6.13 7.24
C ALA A 72 -10.23 6.30 8.44
N ALA A 73 -9.64 7.48 8.63
CA ALA A 73 -8.74 7.73 9.75
C ALA A 73 -9.49 7.78 11.09
N VAL A 74 -10.69 8.37 11.12
CA VAL A 74 -11.55 8.35 12.32
C VAL A 74 -12.00 6.93 12.62
N ALA A 75 -12.55 6.22 11.63
CA ALA A 75 -13.01 4.84 11.81
C ALA A 75 -11.86 3.90 12.22
N GLY A 76 -10.72 3.99 11.55
CA GLY A 76 -9.52 3.23 11.87
C GLY A 76 -8.96 3.55 13.25
N GLY A 77 -9.02 4.81 13.68
CA GLY A 77 -8.65 5.22 15.04
C GLY A 77 -9.56 4.58 16.09
N VAL A 78 -10.88 4.62 15.90
CA VAL A 78 -11.86 4.00 16.81
C VAL A 78 -11.67 2.48 16.87
N LEU A 79 -11.53 1.82 15.71
CA LEU A 79 -11.26 0.38 15.64
C LEU A 79 -9.93 0.01 16.30
N GLY A 80 -8.88 0.82 16.09
CA GLY A 80 -7.58 0.61 16.70
C GLY A 80 -7.61 0.70 18.23
N ILE A 81 -8.37 1.66 18.78
CA ILE A 81 -8.62 1.74 20.22
C ILE A 81 -9.37 0.50 20.70
N GLY A 82 -10.41 0.06 19.98
CA GLY A 82 -11.16 -1.16 20.31
C GLY A 82 -10.27 -2.42 20.36
N VAL A 83 -9.38 -2.58 19.37
CA VAL A 83 -8.40 -3.67 19.33
C VAL A 83 -7.41 -3.56 20.49
N ALA A 84 -6.94 -2.35 20.83
CA ALA A 84 -6.02 -2.15 21.95
C ALA A 84 -6.65 -2.54 23.30
N VAL A 85 -7.92 -2.17 23.52
CA VAL A 85 -8.68 -2.55 24.71
C VAL A 85 -8.88 -4.07 24.76
N LEU A 86 -9.29 -4.68 23.65
CA LEU A 86 -9.48 -6.13 23.55
C LEU A 86 -8.18 -6.90 23.82
N LEU A 87 -7.05 -6.44 23.28
CA LEU A 87 -5.77 -7.09 23.50
C LEU A 87 -5.34 -6.96 24.97
N GLN A 88 -5.58 -5.81 25.61
CA GLN A 88 -5.30 -5.62 27.02
C GLN A 88 -6.12 -6.57 27.91
N THR A 89 -7.41 -6.78 27.61
CA THR A 89 -8.26 -7.69 28.38
C THR A 89 -7.84 -9.14 28.21
N LEU A 90 -7.51 -9.58 26.99
CA LEU A 90 -7.05 -10.94 26.72
C LEU A 90 -5.70 -11.25 27.38
N LEU A 91 -4.75 -10.31 27.36
CA LEU A 91 -3.44 -10.50 27.99
C LEU A 91 -3.55 -10.56 29.52
N LYS A 92 -4.43 -9.75 30.12
CA LYS A 92 -4.72 -9.82 31.56
C LYS A 92 -5.36 -11.16 31.94
N ALA A 93 -6.32 -11.64 31.15
CA ALA A 93 -6.96 -12.94 31.38
C ALA A 93 -5.97 -14.11 31.25
N GLY A 94 -4.96 -13.99 30.39
CA GLY A 94 -3.91 -14.99 30.21
C GLY A 94 -2.79 -14.97 31.25
N GLY A 95 -2.90 -14.15 32.31
CA GLY A 95 -1.90 -14.08 33.38
C GLY A 95 -0.58 -13.39 32.98
N ALA A 96 -0.54 -12.67 31.85
CA ALA A 96 0.61 -11.85 31.51
C ALA A 96 0.72 -10.71 32.54
N GLY A 97 1.87 -10.63 33.23
CA GLY A 97 2.17 -9.62 34.25
C GLY A 97 2.33 -8.20 33.69
N LEU A 98 1.30 -7.71 32.99
CA LEU A 98 1.20 -6.33 32.55
C LEU A 98 0.99 -5.44 33.77
N PRO A 99 1.74 -4.33 33.92
CA PRO A 99 1.47 -3.33 34.95
C PRO A 99 0.01 -2.89 34.87
N GLU A 100 -0.68 -2.87 36.01
CA GLU A 100 -2.05 -2.37 36.08
C GLU A 100 -2.07 -0.88 35.72
N GLY A 101 -2.59 -0.57 34.53
CA GLY A 101 -2.68 0.80 34.05
C GLY A 101 -3.80 1.00 33.03
N PRO A 102 -4.48 2.15 33.05
CA PRO A 102 -5.47 2.50 32.03
C PRO A 102 -4.80 2.70 30.67
N LEU A 103 -5.56 2.49 29.59
CA LEU A 103 -5.10 2.79 28.24
C LEU A 103 -4.86 4.31 28.12
N VAL A 104 -3.60 4.74 28.02
CA VAL A 104 -3.26 6.16 27.95
C VAL A 104 -3.38 6.65 26.50
N LEU A 105 -4.50 7.30 26.19
CA LEU A 105 -4.72 7.98 24.92
C LEU A 105 -4.31 9.45 25.03
N ALA A 106 -3.04 9.72 24.73
CA ALA A 106 -2.57 11.11 24.66
C ALA A 106 -3.22 11.84 23.47
N PRO A 107 -3.68 13.10 23.63
CA PRO A 107 -4.24 13.89 22.53
C PRO A 107 -3.32 13.99 21.31
N ARG A 108 -2.00 14.03 21.57
CA ARG A 108 -0.97 13.99 20.53
C ARG A 108 -1.06 12.72 19.65
N THR A 109 -1.32 11.56 20.25
CA THR A 109 -1.40 10.29 19.51
C THR A 109 -2.61 10.27 18.57
N VAL A 110 -3.75 10.80 19.03
CA VAL A 110 -4.96 10.92 18.21
C VAL A 110 -4.75 11.88 17.03
N LEU A 111 -4.12 13.02 17.30
CA LEU A 111 -3.86 14.01 16.25
C LEU A 111 -2.84 13.50 15.22
N VAL A 112 -1.77 12.84 15.67
CA VAL A 112 -0.77 12.25 14.79
C VAL A 112 -1.35 11.11 13.96
N SER A 113 -2.17 10.22 14.54
CA SER A 113 -2.79 9.12 13.78
C SER A 113 -3.75 9.63 12.71
N LEU A 114 -4.53 10.66 13.03
CA LEU A 114 -5.43 11.31 12.06
C LEU A 114 -4.65 11.94 10.90
N LEU A 115 -3.60 12.72 11.21
CA LEU A 115 -2.76 13.34 10.19
C LEU A 115 -2.06 12.31 9.30
N ILE A 116 -1.55 11.23 9.88
CA ILE A 116 -0.91 10.15 9.13
C ILE A 116 -1.94 9.47 8.22
N GLY A 117 -3.11 9.09 8.73
CA GLY A 117 -4.14 8.40 7.94
C GLY A 117 -4.62 9.22 6.75
N VAL A 118 -4.92 10.50 6.97
CA VAL A 118 -5.32 11.41 5.89
C VAL A 118 -4.16 11.66 4.92
N GLY A 119 -2.96 11.96 5.43
CA GLY A 119 -1.78 12.24 4.61
C GLY A 119 -1.39 11.07 3.72
N VAL A 120 -1.42 9.85 4.26
CA VAL A 120 -1.17 8.60 3.51
C VAL A 120 -2.20 8.41 2.40
N THR A 121 -3.49 8.64 2.69
CA THR A 121 -4.55 8.52 1.69
C THR A 121 -4.38 9.53 0.56
N MET A 122 -4.10 10.80 0.90
CA MET A 122 -3.91 11.86 -0.09
C MET A 122 -2.67 11.63 -0.95
N THR A 123 -1.54 11.22 -0.35
CA THR A 123 -0.30 10.94 -1.08
C THR A 123 -0.48 9.76 -2.04
N ALA A 124 -1.18 8.71 -1.62
CA ALA A 124 -1.51 7.56 -2.45
C ALA A 124 -2.42 7.95 -3.64
N ALA A 125 -3.43 8.81 -3.42
CA ALA A 125 -4.37 9.25 -4.45
C ALA A 125 -3.81 10.31 -5.42
N TRP A 126 -2.73 11.01 -5.04
CA TRP A 126 -2.18 12.11 -5.82
C TRP A 126 -1.68 11.68 -7.21
N LEU A 127 -0.95 10.56 -7.28
CA LEU A 127 -0.40 10.05 -8.53
C LEU A 127 -1.51 9.64 -9.53
N PRO A 128 -2.51 8.82 -9.17
CA PRO A 128 -3.61 8.48 -10.09
C PRO A 128 -4.44 9.71 -10.49
N GLY A 129 -4.75 10.63 -9.55
CA GLY A 129 -5.46 11.87 -9.86
C GLY A 129 -4.72 12.74 -10.89
N ARG A 130 -3.40 12.90 -10.71
CA ARG A 130 -2.56 13.65 -11.66
C ARG A 130 -2.43 12.96 -13.01
N ARG A 131 -2.41 11.62 -13.05
CA ARG A 131 -2.37 10.85 -14.31
C ARG A 131 -3.65 11.03 -15.11
N ALA A 132 -4.81 10.90 -14.48
CA ALA A 132 -6.09 11.08 -15.17
C ALA A 132 -6.29 12.50 -15.68
N ALA A 133 -5.89 13.50 -14.89
CA ALA A 133 -5.92 14.89 -15.34
C ALA A 133 -5.05 15.16 -16.58
N LYS A 134 -4.09 14.27 -16.94
CA LYS A 134 -3.26 14.40 -18.15
C LYS A 134 -3.85 13.71 -19.38
N ILE A 135 -4.85 12.83 -19.22
CA ILE A 135 -5.47 12.11 -20.34
C ILE A 135 -6.21 13.11 -21.25
N PRO A 136 -5.93 13.17 -22.56
CA PRO A 136 -6.66 14.02 -23.50
C PRO A 136 -8.11 13.54 -23.68
N PRO A 137 -9.10 14.45 -23.82
CA PRO A 137 -10.50 14.06 -23.98
C PRO A 137 -10.74 13.11 -25.15
N VAL A 138 -10.15 13.40 -26.31
CA VAL A 138 -10.28 12.58 -27.53
C VAL A 138 -9.72 11.17 -27.34
N ALA A 139 -8.60 11.04 -26.62
CA ALA A 139 -8.00 9.73 -26.32
C ALA A 139 -8.84 8.90 -25.34
N ALA A 140 -9.54 9.55 -24.40
CA ALA A 140 -10.44 8.88 -23.47
C ALA A 140 -11.73 8.37 -24.14
N MET A 141 -12.16 8.99 -25.24
CA MET A 141 -13.34 8.55 -26.00
C MET A 141 -13.04 7.39 -26.95
N ASN A 142 -11.81 7.28 -27.45
CA ASN A 142 -11.37 6.26 -28.42
C ASN A 142 -10.82 4.98 -27.78
N SER A 143 -11.26 4.63 -26.56
CA SER A 143 -10.71 3.67 -25.59
C SER A 143 -10.04 2.37 -26.12
N VAL A 144 -8.90 2.51 -26.80
CA VAL A 144 -7.87 1.48 -26.85
C VAL A 144 -7.06 1.64 -25.58
N HIS A 145 -7.31 0.74 -24.64
CA HIS A 145 -6.62 0.58 -23.36
C HIS A 145 -5.12 0.91 -23.50
N ALA A 146 -4.69 2.03 -22.93
CA ALA A 146 -3.28 2.41 -22.93
C ALA A 146 -2.47 1.31 -22.21
N THR A 147 -1.78 0.48 -22.99
CA THR A 147 -0.93 -0.58 -22.45
C THR A 147 0.15 0.07 -21.58
N PRO A 148 0.36 -0.39 -20.33
CA PRO A 148 1.39 0.17 -19.47
C PRO A 148 2.76 0.08 -20.14
N THR A 149 3.49 1.19 -20.19
CA THR A 149 4.79 1.25 -20.86
C THR A 149 5.84 0.39 -20.14
N VAL A 150 6.65 -0.32 -20.93
CA VAL A 150 7.72 -1.23 -20.45
C VAL A 150 8.74 -0.49 -19.57
N ARG A 151 9.04 0.79 -19.87
CA ARG A 151 9.92 1.64 -19.05
C ARG A 151 9.49 1.74 -17.60
N GLY A 152 8.18 1.83 -17.33
CA GLY A 152 7.70 1.90 -15.96
C GLY A 152 8.01 0.63 -15.17
N LEU A 153 8.07 -0.54 -15.83
CA LEU A 153 8.34 -1.81 -15.17
C LEU A 153 9.82 -1.92 -14.80
N VAL A 154 10.71 -1.48 -15.70
CA VAL A 154 12.14 -1.43 -15.44
C VAL A 154 12.45 -0.50 -14.27
N VAL A 155 11.93 0.74 -14.27
CA VAL A 155 12.16 1.70 -13.18
C VAL A 155 11.66 1.17 -11.84
N ARG A 156 10.49 0.49 -11.81
CA ARG A 156 9.99 -0.09 -10.57
C ARG A 156 10.87 -1.24 -10.08
N ASN A 157 11.30 -2.11 -10.99
CA ASN A 157 12.15 -3.25 -10.63
C ASN A 157 13.53 -2.78 -10.16
N THR A 158 14.14 -1.78 -10.82
CA THR A 158 15.42 -1.20 -10.37
C THR A 158 15.28 -0.54 -9.01
N LEU A 159 14.22 0.23 -8.78
CA LEU A 159 13.98 0.86 -7.47
C LEU A 159 13.74 -0.20 -6.38
N GLY A 160 12.93 -1.22 -6.68
CA GLY A 160 12.67 -2.33 -5.75
C GLY A 160 13.94 -3.12 -5.41
N SER A 161 14.79 -3.40 -6.40
CA SER A 161 16.08 -4.05 -6.19
C SER A 161 17.02 -3.22 -5.32
N LEU A 162 17.08 -1.90 -5.52
CA LEU A 162 17.88 -1.01 -4.67
C LEU A 162 17.37 -0.98 -3.22
N VAL A 163 16.04 -0.97 -3.03
CA VAL A 163 15.43 -1.01 -1.70
C VAL A 163 15.72 -2.34 -1.00
N VAL A 164 15.62 -3.47 -1.70
CA VAL A 164 16.01 -4.78 -1.13
C VAL A 164 17.49 -4.80 -0.78
N ALA A 165 18.36 -4.33 -1.68
CA ALA A 165 19.80 -4.29 -1.42
C ALA A 165 20.12 -3.46 -0.17
N LEU A 166 19.53 -2.26 -0.05
CA LEU A 166 19.67 -1.41 1.12
C LEU A 166 19.18 -2.12 2.38
N GLY A 167 17.98 -2.69 2.37
CA GLY A 167 17.44 -3.42 3.52
C GLY A 167 18.32 -4.60 3.92
N THR A 168 18.89 -5.31 2.95
CA THR A 168 19.75 -6.48 3.19
C THR A 168 21.07 -6.04 3.82
N VAL A 169 21.65 -4.92 3.39
CA VAL A 169 22.84 -4.33 4.03
C VAL A 169 22.55 -3.97 5.49
N LEU A 170 21.40 -3.35 5.76
CA LEU A 170 20.99 -2.96 7.12
C LEU A 170 20.76 -4.18 8.04
N LEU A 171 20.55 -5.39 7.52
CA LEU A 171 20.44 -6.60 8.33
C LEU A 171 21.77 -7.10 8.89
N PHE A 172 22.90 -6.67 8.32
CA PHE A 172 24.25 -7.08 8.76
C PHE A 172 24.87 -6.10 9.77
N GLU A 173 24.13 -5.09 10.19
CA GLU A 173 24.55 -4.16 11.24
C GLU A 173 24.46 -4.80 12.63
N ASP A 174 25.34 -4.39 13.54
CA ASP A 174 25.37 -4.92 14.92
C ASP A 174 24.28 -4.29 15.80
N ASP A 175 23.78 -3.11 15.42
CA ASP A 175 22.71 -2.45 16.14
C ASP A 175 21.35 -3.07 15.80
N ASN A 176 20.75 -3.73 16.81
CA ASN A 176 19.39 -4.30 16.74
C ASN A 176 18.35 -3.30 16.21
N TYR A 177 18.51 -1.99 16.45
CA TYR A 177 17.66 -0.96 15.89
C TYR A 177 17.76 -0.92 14.36
N VAL A 178 18.98 -0.91 13.84
CA VAL A 178 19.27 -0.84 12.41
C VAL A 178 18.85 -2.13 11.72
N VAL A 179 19.06 -3.28 12.36
CA VAL A 179 18.60 -4.59 11.85
C VAL A 179 17.08 -4.63 11.74
N SER A 180 16.35 -4.17 12.75
CA SER A 180 14.88 -4.16 12.71
C SER A 180 14.33 -3.24 11.61
N ALA A 181 14.94 -2.06 11.43
CA ALA A 181 14.62 -1.15 10.32
C ALA A 181 14.96 -1.79 8.97
N GLY A 182 16.11 -2.47 8.87
CA GLY A 182 16.54 -3.23 7.70
C GLY A 182 15.56 -4.31 7.29
N ALA A 183 15.05 -5.10 8.24
CA ALA A 183 14.01 -6.09 8.00
C ALA A 183 12.74 -5.47 7.39
N GLY A 184 12.31 -4.31 7.90
CA GLY A 184 11.19 -3.57 7.33
C GLY A 184 11.46 -3.08 5.90
N VAL A 185 12.65 -2.57 5.64
CA VAL A 185 13.08 -2.12 4.31
C VAL A 185 13.15 -3.28 3.32
N VAL A 186 13.65 -4.46 3.73
CA VAL A 186 13.64 -5.67 2.90
C VAL A 186 12.22 -6.07 2.55
N MET A 187 11.31 -6.13 3.54
CA MET A 187 9.91 -6.50 3.31
C MET A 187 9.25 -5.55 2.30
N VAL A 188 9.47 -4.24 2.46
CA VAL A 188 9.02 -3.21 1.51
C VAL A 188 9.60 -3.45 0.10
N GLY A 189 10.89 -3.72 -0.01
CA GLY A 189 11.55 -4.01 -1.28
C GLY A 189 10.99 -5.25 -1.97
N VAL A 190 10.75 -6.33 -1.22
CA VAL A 190 10.16 -7.58 -1.73
C VAL A 190 8.75 -7.31 -2.30
N ILE A 191 7.94 -6.50 -1.61
CA ILE A 191 6.60 -6.12 -2.07
C ILE A 191 6.65 -5.34 -3.38
N ILE A 192 7.62 -4.43 -3.54
CA ILE A 192 7.83 -3.69 -4.80
C ILE A 192 8.22 -4.64 -5.95
N LEU A 193 8.97 -5.70 -5.63
CA LEU A 193 9.46 -6.73 -6.56
C LEU A 193 8.43 -7.84 -6.84
N THR A 194 7.31 -7.93 -6.13
CA THR A 194 6.26 -8.96 -6.36
C THR A 194 5.88 -9.14 -7.83
N PRO A 195 5.75 -8.09 -8.66
CA PRO A 195 5.40 -8.27 -10.07
C PRO A 195 6.56 -8.68 -10.97
N LEU A 196 7.80 -8.73 -10.46
CA LEU A 196 8.92 -9.43 -11.09
C LEU A 196 8.79 -10.95 -10.85
N LEU A 197 8.33 -11.34 -9.66
CA LEU A 197 8.11 -12.73 -9.27
C LEU A 197 6.93 -13.40 -9.99
N SER A 198 6.02 -12.63 -10.60
CA SER A 198 4.83 -13.21 -11.26
C SER A 198 5.17 -14.17 -12.40
N ARG A 199 6.26 -13.94 -13.15
CA ARG A 199 6.68 -14.82 -14.26
C ARG A 199 7.24 -16.15 -13.77
N PRO A 200 8.26 -16.19 -12.88
CA PRO A 200 8.76 -17.45 -12.36
C PRO A 200 7.70 -18.19 -11.53
N PHE A 201 6.85 -17.49 -10.79
CA PHE A 201 5.77 -18.11 -10.02
C PHE A 201 4.72 -18.79 -10.91
N VAL A 202 4.30 -18.13 -12.00
CA VAL A 202 3.36 -18.72 -12.97
C VAL A 202 3.99 -19.89 -13.74
N ALA A 203 5.31 -19.86 -13.98
CA ALA A 203 6.03 -21.00 -14.55
C ALA A 203 6.10 -22.18 -13.56
N ALA A 204 6.37 -21.91 -12.28
CA ALA A 204 6.39 -22.93 -11.24
C ALA A 204 5.00 -23.56 -10.98
N ALA A 205 3.93 -22.77 -11.13
CA ALA A 205 2.55 -23.24 -11.03
C ALA A 205 2.05 -23.98 -12.28
N GLU A 206 2.83 -24.04 -13.36
CA GLU A 206 2.45 -24.70 -14.61
C GLU A 206 1.96 -26.15 -14.46
N PRO A 207 2.66 -27.06 -13.74
CA PRO A 207 2.21 -28.45 -13.59
C PRO A 207 0.82 -28.53 -12.92
N LEU A 208 0.55 -27.66 -11.94
CA LEU A 208 -0.75 -27.60 -11.27
C LEU A 208 -1.83 -27.03 -12.19
N LEU A 209 -1.52 -25.97 -12.94
CA LEU A 209 -2.45 -25.33 -13.86
C LEU A 209 -2.86 -26.25 -15.03
N ARG A 210 -2.02 -27.22 -15.39
CA ARG A 210 -2.36 -28.23 -16.40
C ARG A 210 -3.54 -29.12 -16.00
N LEU A 211 -3.79 -29.30 -14.69
CA LEU A 211 -4.95 -30.06 -14.18
C LEU A 211 -6.30 -29.41 -14.53
N PHE A 212 -6.30 -28.09 -14.75
CA PHE A 212 -7.50 -27.31 -15.08
C PHE A 212 -7.72 -27.13 -16.59
N GLY A 213 -7.03 -27.90 -17.43
CA GLY A 213 -7.22 -27.96 -18.88
C GLY A 213 -7.13 -26.59 -19.58
N VAL A 214 -8.15 -26.25 -20.37
CA VAL A 214 -8.18 -25.00 -21.17
C VAL A 214 -8.22 -23.75 -20.29
N ALA A 215 -8.94 -23.79 -19.17
CA ALA A 215 -9.01 -22.68 -18.22
C ALA A 215 -7.64 -22.38 -17.61
N GLY A 216 -6.89 -23.42 -17.22
CA GLY A 216 -5.52 -23.27 -16.71
C GLY A 216 -4.55 -22.68 -17.74
N ARG A 217 -4.67 -23.08 -19.02
CA ARG A 217 -3.86 -22.51 -20.11
C ARG A 217 -4.19 -21.02 -20.35
N LEU A 218 -5.47 -20.65 -20.35
CA LEU A 218 -5.89 -19.24 -20.50
C LEU A 218 -5.46 -18.37 -19.31
N ALA A 219 -5.57 -18.90 -18.08
CA ALA A 219 -5.08 -18.22 -16.88
C ALA A 219 -3.58 -17.95 -16.95
N ARG A 220 -2.77 -18.93 -17.39
CA ARG A 220 -1.32 -18.76 -17.58
C ARG A 220 -1.00 -17.67 -18.59
N LEU A 221 -1.63 -17.70 -19.77
CA LEU A 221 -1.40 -16.72 -20.82
C LEU A 221 -1.78 -15.30 -20.39
N ASN A 222 -2.87 -15.15 -19.63
CA ASN A 222 -3.28 -13.86 -19.08
C ASN A 222 -2.30 -13.33 -18.02
N ALA A 223 -1.83 -14.20 -17.12
CA ALA A 223 -0.89 -13.82 -16.06
C ALA A 223 0.49 -13.41 -16.61
N VAL A 224 0.99 -14.10 -17.65
CA VAL A 224 2.25 -13.77 -18.32
C VAL A 224 2.13 -12.48 -19.15
N ARG A 225 0.95 -12.23 -19.75
CA ARG A 225 0.70 -11.03 -20.57
C ARG A 225 0.52 -9.77 -19.73
N ASN A 226 -0.07 -9.88 -18.53
CA ASN A 226 -0.35 -8.74 -17.65
C ASN A 226 0.23 -8.91 -16.23
N PRO A 227 1.56 -9.11 -16.09
CA PRO A 227 2.20 -9.45 -14.81
C PRO A 227 1.98 -8.40 -13.72
N ARG A 228 1.82 -7.13 -14.11
CA ARG A 228 1.53 -6.04 -13.18
C ARG A 228 0.15 -6.16 -12.51
N ARG A 229 -0.89 -6.49 -13.29
CA ARG A 229 -2.27 -6.58 -12.78
C ARG A 229 -2.40 -7.78 -11.85
N THR A 230 -1.89 -8.93 -12.28
CA THR A 230 -1.93 -10.17 -11.49
C THR A 230 -1.21 -10.00 -10.15
N ALA A 231 -0.02 -9.41 -10.16
CA ALA A 231 0.73 -9.21 -8.95
C ALA A 231 0.13 -8.15 -8.02
N SER A 232 -0.42 -7.05 -8.55
CA SER A 232 -1.06 -6.02 -7.71
C SER A 232 -2.32 -6.51 -7.00
N THR A 233 -3.06 -7.45 -7.62
CA THR A 233 -4.21 -8.10 -6.98
C THR A 233 -3.81 -9.21 -6.02
N ALA A 234 -2.69 -9.91 -6.28
CA ALA A 234 -2.22 -10.97 -5.39
C ALA A 234 -1.47 -10.44 -4.15
N SER A 235 -0.92 -9.23 -4.23
CA SER A 235 -0.23 -8.57 -3.12
C SER A 235 -1.14 -7.73 -2.21
N ALA A 236 -2.39 -7.54 -2.61
CA ALA A 236 -3.41 -6.78 -1.86
C ALA A 236 -4.31 -7.75 -1.10
#